data_AF-A0A127A476-F1
#
_entry.id   AF-A0A127A476-F1
#
_cell.length_a   1.000
_cell.length_b   1.000
_cell.length_c   1.000
_cell.angle_alpha   90.00
_cell.angle_beta   90.00
_cell.angle_gamma   90.00
#
_symmetry.space_group_name_H-M   'P 1'
#
loop_
_entity.id
_entity.type
_entity.pdbx_description
1 polymer ?
#
loop_
_entity_poly.entity_id
_entity_poly.type
_entity_poly.pdbx_seq_one_letter_code
_entity_poly.pdbx_strand_id
1 'polypeptide(L)'
;MMYGWYGGGGVWAWVVMGIVMLLFWGGVAAVVVLLVRGSRGGAGHYPPGAPHDDPERILAQRFARGEIDETEYRARLDALRRRP
;
A
#
# COMPACT_ATOMS: atom_id res chain seq x y z
N MET A 1 54.27 5.19 -12.77
CA MET A 1 53.47 4.23 -13.57
C MET A 1 52.71 3.34 -12.58
N MET A 2 51.48 3.71 -12.22
CA MET A 2 50.62 2.89 -11.36
C MET A 2 49.17 3.06 -11.83
N TYR A 3 48.87 2.49 -12.99
CA TYR A 3 47.53 2.52 -13.61
C TYR A 3 46.86 1.13 -13.54
N GLY A 4 47.13 0.38 -12.47
CA GLY A 4 46.90 -1.07 -12.42
C GLY A 4 45.70 -1.55 -11.59
N TRP A 5 44.74 -0.70 -11.22
CA TRP A 5 43.67 -1.12 -10.28
C TRP A 5 42.27 -0.54 -10.52
N TYR A 6 42.01 0.02 -11.70
CA TYR A 6 40.68 0.58 -12.05
C TYR A 6 39.88 -0.26 -13.05
N GLY A 7 40.40 -1.41 -13.50
CA GLY A 7 39.76 -2.23 -14.55
C GLY A 7 38.80 -3.31 -14.05
N GLY A 8 39.03 -3.87 -12.87
CA GLY A 8 38.21 -4.97 -12.32
C GLY A 8 37.08 -4.53 -11.37
N GLY A 9 37.24 -3.36 -10.75
CA GLY A 9 36.29 -2.83 -9.76
C GLY A 9 35.09 -2.12 -10.35
N GLY A 10 35.14 -1.65 -11.60
CA GLY A 10 34.08 -0.82 -12.19
C GLY A 10 32.75 -1.55 -12.39
N VAL A 11 32.79 -2.77 -12.95
CA VAL A 11 31.58 -3.58 -13.17
C VAL A 11 31.00 -4.07 -11.84
N TRP A 12 31.84 -4.56 -10.94
CA TRP A 12 31.40 -4.97 -9.61
C TRP A 12 30.85 -3.80 -8.79
N ALA A 13 31.49 -2.63 -8.85
CA ALA A 13 30.97 -1.42 -8.23
C ALA A 13 29.63 -0.99 -8.83
N TRP A 14 29.48 -1.07 -10.16
CA TRP A 14 28.22 -0.75 -10.83
C TRP A 14 27.08 -1.69 -10.43
N VAL A 15 27.35 -3.00 -10.35
CA VAL A 15 26.39 -4.01 -9.87
C VAL A 15 25.99 -3.75 -8.42
N VAL A 16 26.97 -3.53 -7.53
CA VAL A 16 26.70 -3.21 -6.12
C VAL A 16 25.88 -1.93 -5.98
N MET A 17 26.22 -0.88 -6.75
CA MET A 17 25.47 0.39 -6.75
C MET A 17 24.01 0.17 -7.20
N GLY A 18 23.80 -0.62 -8.27
CA GLY A 18 22.47 -1.00 -8.74
C GLY A 18 21.66 -1.76 -7.70
N ILE A 19 22.27 -2.74 -7.02
CA ILE A 19 21.63 -3.50 -5.94
C ILE A 19 21.24 -2.58 -4.79
N VAL A 20 22.15 -1.71 -4.32
CA VAL A 20 21.87 -0.77 -3.24
C VAL A 20 20.73 0.18 -3.61
N MET A 21 20.71 0.68 -4.86
CA MET A 21 19.63 1.52 -5.37
C MET A 21 18.29 0.77 -5.40
N LEU A 22 18.28 -0.48 -5.87
CA LEU A 22 17.09 -1.35 -5.87
C LEU A 22 16.59 -1.65 -4.45
N LEU A 23 17.50 -1.93 -3.52
CA LEU A 23 17.15 -2.13 -2.10
C LEU A 23 16.60 -0.85 -1.48
N PHE A 24 17.18 0.30 -1.81
CA PHE A 24 16.67 1.59 -1.36
C PHE A 24 15.26 1.83 -1.88
N TRP A 25 15.02 1.69 -3.19
CA TRP A 25 13.67 1.84 -3.76
C TRP A 25 12.69 0.79 -3.28
N GLY A 26 13.12 -0.46 -3.14
CA GLY A 26 12.32 -1.55 -2.59
C GLY A 26 11.95 -1.31 -1.13
N GLY A 27 12.88 -0.80 -0.32
CA GLY A 27 12.64 -0.38 1.06
C GLY A 27 11.70 0.81 1.15
N VAL A 28 11.91 1.86 0.35
CA VAL A 28 11.02 3.02 0.26
C VAL A 28 9.61 2.58 -0.17
N ALA A 29 9.49 1.75 -1.20
CA ALA A 29 8.22 1.20 -1.64
C ALA A 29 7.57 0.34 -0.55
N ALA A 30 8.34 -0.52 0.14
CA ALA A 30 7.83 -1.31 1.26
C ALA A 30 7.31 -0.43 2.38
N VAL A 31 8.02 0.65 2.74
CA VAL A 31 7.60 1.63 3.75
C VAL A 31 6.34 2.35 3.32
N VAL A 32 6.28 2.85 2.07
CA VAL A 32 5.07 3.48 1.51
C VAL A 32 3.89 2.52 1.51
N VAL A 33 4.10 1.27 1.08
CA VAL A 33 3.08 0.22 1.14
C VAL A 33 2.67 -0.05 2.58
N LEU A 34 3.60 -0.08 3.55
CA LEU A 34 3.27 -0.29 4.96
C LEU A 34 2.48 0.87 5.55
N LEU A 35 2.79 2.12 5.17
CA LEU A 35 2.05 3.32 5.57
C LEU A 35 0.65 3.35 4.95
N VAL A 36 0.54 3.06 3.66
CA VAL A 36 -0.75 2.96 2.95
C VAL A 36 -1.55 1.75 3.45
N ARG A 37 -0.89 0.63 3.74
CA ARG A 37 -1.52 -0.57 4.27
C ARG A 37 -1.84 -0.45 5.75
N GLY A 38 -1.15 0.38 6.51
CA GLY A 38 -1.46 0.71 7.90
C GLY A 38 -2.62 1.70 8.00
N SER A 39 -2.66 2.71 7.13
CA SER A 39 -3.80 3.63 7.00
C SER A 39 -5.05 2.97 6.39
N ARG A 40 -4.89 1.96 5.53
CA ARG A 40 -5.98 1.06 5.06
C ARG A 40 -6.14 -0.20 5.94
N GLY A 41 -5.33 -0.33 7.00
CA GLY A 41 -5.07 -1.57 7.74
C GLY A 41 -5.80 -1.73 9.06
N GLY A 42 -6.69 -0.81 9.39
CA GLY A 42 -7.61 -0.97 10.51
C GLY A 42 -8.61 -2.13 10.36
N ALA A 43 -8.57 -2.90 9.26
CA ALA A 43 -9.51 -3.98 8.98
C ALA A 43 -8.81 -5.27 8.48
N GLY A 44 -7.79 -5.75 9.19
CA GLY A 44 -7.01 -6.92 8.75
C GLY A 44 -6.49 -7.88 9.81
N HIS A 45 -6.93 -7.78 11.06
CA HIS A 45 -6.67 -8.79 12.11
C HIS A 45 -7.95 -9.48 12.59
N TYR A 46 -9.00 -9.51 11.77
CA TYR A 46 -10.17 -10.30 12.11
C TYR A 46 -9.88 -11.79 11.88
N PRO A 47 -10.14 -12.66 12.87
CA PRO A 47 -9.98 -14.11 12.73
C PRO A 47 -10.78 -14.64 11.52
N PRO A 48 -10.43 -15.81 10.96
CA PRO A 48 -10.95 -16.34 9.70
C PRO A 48 -12.43 -16.80 9.77
N GLY A 49 -13.34 -15.94 10.24
CA GLY A 49 -14.75 -16.25 10.47
C GLY A 49 -15.70 -15.06 10.51
N ALA A 50 -15.34 -13.87 10.02
CA ALA A 50 -16.29 -12.75 9.87
C ALA A 50 -16.76 -12.61 8.40
N PRO A 51 -18.06 -12.36 8.14
CA PRO A 51 -18.67 -12.52 6.82
C PRO A 51 -18.10 -11.55 5.79
N HIS A 52 -18.00 -12.02 4.56
CA HIS A 52 -17.11 -11.52 3.52
C HIS A 52 -17.40 -10.15 2.89
N ASP A 53 -18.42 -9.39 3.30
CA ASP A 53 -18.75 -8.12 2.62
C ASP A 53 -19.48 -7.19 3.58
N ASP A 54 -18.71 -6.44 4.38
CA ASP A 54 -19.26 -5.34 5.17
C ASP A 54 -19.75 -4.24 4.20
N PRO A 55 -21.07 -4.04 4.03
CA PRO A 55 -21.60 -3.15 2.99
C PRO A 55 -21.14 -1.69 3.18
N GLU A 56 -20.71 -1.34 4.40
CA GLU A 56 -20.08 -0.06 4.72
C GLU A 56 -18.74 0.14 3.96
N ARG A 57 -17.95 -0.92 3.79
CA ARG A 57 -16.67 -0.86 3.06
C ARG A 57 -16.86 -0.66 1.56
N ILE A 58 -17.91 -1.26 0.97
CA ILE A 58 -18.25 -1.06 -0.44
C ILE A 58 -18.70 0.39 -0.68
N LEU A 59 -19.49 0.96 0.24
CA LEU A 59 -19.88 2.37 0.20
C LEU A 59 -18.68 3.32 0.30
N ALA A 60 -17.78 3.06 1.24
CA ALA A 60 -16.57 3.87 1.41
C ALA A 60 -15.65 3.82 0.18
N GLN A 61 -15.56 2.66 -0.47
CA GLN A 61 -14.77 2.50 -1.70
C GLN A 61 -15.38 3.28 -2.87
N ARG A 62 -16.72 3.26 -3.01
CA ARG A 62 -17.42 4.00 -4.07
C ARG A 62 -17.37 5.52 -3.87
N PHE A 63 -17.46 5.97 -2.62
CA PHE A 63 -17.24 7.38 -2.25
C PHE A 63 -15.79 7.81 -2.59
N ALA A 64 -14.79 7.00 -2.23
CA ALA A 64 -13.38 7.29 -2.54
C ALA A 64 -13.07 7.30 -4.05
N ARG A 65 -13.86 6.59 -4.86
CA ARG A 65 -13.79 6.62 -6.33
C ARG A 65 -14.58 7.78 -6.95
N GLY A 66 -15.36 8.53 -6.15
CA GLY A 66 -16.24 9.59 -6.61
C GLY A 66 -17.49 9.08 -7.35
N GLU A 67 -17.82 7.80 -7.24
CA GLU A 67 -19.01 7.20 -7.86
C GLU A 67 -20.31 7.57 -7.10
N ILE A 68 -20.18 8.02 -5.85
CA ILE A 68 -21.28 8.36 -4.93
C ILE A 68 -20.93 9.66 -4.21
N ASP A 69 -21.91 10.56 -4.07
CA ASP A 69 -21.77 11.82 -3.33
C ASP A 69 -21.87 11.63 -1.80
N GLU A 70 -21.37 12.59 -1.03
CA GLU A 70 -21.37 12.53 0.44
C GLU A 70 -22.79 12.38 1.03
N THR A 71 -23.77 13.04 0.43
CA THR A 71 -25.18 12.97 0.85
C THR A 71 -25.74 11.55 0.72
N GLU A 72 -25.44 10.88 -0.38
CA GLU A 72 -25.86 9.51 -0.67
C GLU A 72 -25.07 8.48 0.16
N TYR A 73 -23.78 8.72 0.42
CA TYR A 73 -22.97 7.90 1.31
C TYR A 73 -23.56 7.87 2.73
N ARG A 74 -23.88 9.03 3.31
CA ARG A 74 -24.44 9.13 4.66
C ARG A 74 -25.81 8.48 4.77
N ALA A 75 -26.69 8.69 3.78
CA ALA A 75 -28.02 8.08 3.76
C ALA A 75 -27.96 6.55 3.75
N ARG A 76 -27.04 5.95 2.97
CA ARG A 76 -26.88 4.50 2.88
C ARG A 76 -26.17 3.90 4.11
N LEU A 77 -25.23 4.62 4.69
CA LEU A 77 -24.56 4.23 5.94
C LEU A 77 -25.57 4.17 7.09
N ASP A 78 -26.43 5.18 7.22
CA ASP A 78 -27.48 5.21 8.24
C ASP A 78 -28.54 4.13 8.05
N ALA A 79 -28.81 3.73 6.80
CA ALA A 79 -29.73 2.63 6.50
C ALA A 79 -29.13 1.28 6.90
N LEU A 80 -27.82 1.08 6.73
CA LEU A 80 -27.12 -0.12 7.17
C LEU A 80 -27.07 -0.23 8.69
N ARG A 81 -26.75 0.86 9.38
CA ARG A 81 -26.68 0.89 10.85
C ARG A 81 -28.03 0.74 11.55
N ARG A 82 -29.13 1.06 10.85
CA ARG A 82 -30.50 0.85 11.34
C ARG A 82 -31.04 -0.56 11.11
N ARG A 83 -30.34 -1.42 10.38
CA ARG A 83 -30.69 -2.84 10.30
C ARG A 83 -30.10 -3.56 11.52
N PRO A 84 -30.94 -4.05 12.46
CA PRO A 84 -30.48 -4.83 13.61
C PRO A 84 -30.01 -6.23 13.21
#